data_AF-A0A0B1RVL6-F1
#
_entry.id   AF-A0A0B1RVL6-F1
#
_cell.length_a   1.000
_cell.length_b   1.000
_cell.length_c   1.000
_cell.angle_alpha   90.00
_cell.angle_beta   90.00
_cell.angle_gamma   90.00
#
_symmetry.space_group_name_H-M   'P 1'
#
loop_
_entity.id
_entity.type
_entity.pdbx_description
1 polymer ?
#
loop_
_entity_poly.entity_id
_entity_poly.type
_entity_poly.pdbx_seq_one_letter_code
_entity_poly.pdbx_strand_id
1 'polypeptide(L)'
;MSDSQQYGIHTDSMTLQRFVLAEQKNHPEASGDFTHLLTSLLTAVKAIASATQKAGLAKLYGIAGSTNVQGEEVKKLDVLSNELMINMLKSSYTTCMLVSEEVDELIQVRLRVGFVQM
;
A
#
# COMPACT_ATOMS: atom_id res chain seq x y z
N MET A 1 10.08 -30.95 19.36
CA MET A 1 9.20 -30.65 18.21
C MET A 1 8.13 -29.71 18.71
N SER A 2 7.83 -28.60 18.04
CA SER A 2 6.87 -27.62 18.56
C SER A 2 5.44 -28.16 18.43
N ASP A 3 4.65 -28.07 19.50
CA ASP A 3 3.28 -28.58 19.62
C ASP A 3 2.31 -28.10 18.51
N SER A 4 2.64 -27.03 17.81
CA SER A 4 1.84 -26.47 16.71
C SER A 4 1.72 -27.37 15.48
N GLN A 5 2.66 -28.29 15.24
CA GLN A 5 2.57 -29.25 14.13
C GLN A 5 1.39 -30.21 14.29
N GLN A 6 0.93 -30.46 15.53
CA GLN A 6 -0.22 -31.31 15.81
C GLN A 6 -1.53 -30.74 15.25
N TYR A 7 -1.62 -29.43 15.06
CA TYR A 7 -2.81 -28.74 14.53
C TYR A 7 -2.72 -28.41 13.03
N GLY A 8 -1.64 -28.83 12.35
CA GLY A 8 -1.40 -28.48 10.94
C GLY A 8 -1.09 -26.99 10.71
N ILE A 9 -0.74 -26.24 11.77
CA ILE A 9 -0.45 -24.82 11.70
C ILE A 9 1.06 -24.58 11.82
N HIS A 10 1.65 -24.04 10.75
CA HIS A 10 3.04 -23.55 10.77
C HIS A 10 3.11 -22.21 11.50
N THR A 11 3.60 -22.23 12.73
CA THR A 11 3.77 -21.04 13.58
C THR A 11 5.01 -20.22 13.22
N ASP A 12 6.03 -20.84 12.63
CA ASP A 12 7.20 -20.17 12.07
C ASP A 12 7.06 -20.09 10.54
N SER A 13 6.37 -19.05 10.07
CA SER A 13 6.15 -18.81 8.64
C SER A 13 6.92 -17.59 8.16
N MET A 14 7.51 -17.68 6.96
CA MET A 14 8.14 -16.54 6.31
C MET A 14 7.07 -15.61 5.73
N THR A 15 6.88 -14.44 6.34
CA THR A 15 6.03 -13.38 5.78
C THR A 15 6.84 -12.51 4.83
N LEU A 16 6.17 -11.81 3.91
CA LEU A 16 6.86 -10.87 3.04
C LEU A 16 7.58 -9.76 3.83
N GLN A 17 7.00 -9.26 4.92
CA GLN A 17 7.66 -8.27 5.77
C GLN A 17 8.95 -8.85 6.40
N ARG A 18 8.91 -10.09 6.88
CA ARG A 18 10.10 -10.76 7.43
C ARG A 18 11.16 -10.97 6.36
N PHE A 19 10.77 -11.38 5.16
CA PHE A 19 11.68 -11.53 4.02
C PHE A 19 12.37 -10.20 3.69
N VAL A 20 11.61 -9.11 3.53
CA VAL A 20 12.17 -7.78 3.20
C VAL A 20 13.12 -7.30 4.30
N LEU A 21 12.78 -7.48 5.58
CA LEU A 21 13.65 -7.13 6.70
C LEU A 21 14.93 -7.99 6.73
N ALA A 22 14.83 -9.28 6.40
CA ALA A 22 15.98 -10.16 6.30
C ALA A 22 16.91 -9.76 5.16
N GLU A 23 16.35 -9.39 3.99
CA GLU A 23 17.12 -8.89 2.87
C GLU A 23 17.79 -7.56 3.18
N GLN A 24 17.10 -6.60 3.80
CA GLN A 24 17.71 -5.33 4.22
C GLN A 24 18.94 -5.57 5.11
N LYS A 25 18.90 -6.56 5.99
CA LYS A 25 20.04 -6.88 6.88
C LYS A 25 21.30 -7.29 6.10
N ASN A 26 21.16 -7.80 4.88
CA ASN A 26 22.27 -8.14 4.00
C ASN A 26 22.92 -6.91 3.33
N HIS A 27 22.33 -5.71 3.52
CA HIS A 27 22.78 -4.44 2.94
C HIS A 27 23.04 -3.40 4.05
N PRO A 28 24.25 -3.37 4.66
CA PRO A 28 24.58 -2.45 5.75
C PRO A 28 24.40 -0.96 5.42
N GLU A 29 24.47 -0.60 4.14
CA GLU A 29 24.27 0.75 3.60
C GLU A 29 22.79 1.15 3.46
N ALA A 30 21.86 0.21 3.60
CA ALA A 30 20.44 0.48 3.40
C ALA A 30 19.87 1.35 4.53
N SER A 31 19.28 2.50 4.17
CA SER A 31 18.60 3.40 5.11
C SER A 31 17.34 2.80 5.74
N GLY A 32 16.75 1.79 5.08
CA GLY A 32 15.44 1.22 5.44
C GLY A 32 14.25 1.85 4.71
N ASP A 33 14.46 2.89 3.90
CA ASP A 33 13.37 3.59 3.21
C ASP A 33 12.60 2.67 2.25
N PHE A 34 13.30 1.79 1.55
CA PHE A 34 12.67 0.81 0.67
C PHE A 34 11.82 -0.20 1.45
N THR A 35 12.28 -0.65 2.62
CA THR A 35 11.52 -1.53 3.49
C THR A 35 10.25 -0.86 4.02
N HIS A 36 10.35 0.41 4.39
CA HIS A 36 9.20 1.21 4.82
C HIS A 36 8.20 1.42 3.68
N LEU A 37 8.70 1.72 2.47
CA LEU A 37 7.87 1.83 1.26
C LEU A 37 7.07 0.55 1.01
N LEU A 38 7.75 -0.60 1.00
CA LEU A 38 7.12 -1.90 0.79
C LEU A 38 6.12 -2.25 1.89
N THR A 39 6.40 -1.88 3.14
CA THR A 39 5.47 -2.11 4.26
C THR A 39 4.18 -1.29 4.10
N SER A 40 4.28 -0.02 3.70
CA SER A 40 3.11 0.82 3.41
C SER A 40 2.33 0.29 2.21
N LEU A 41 3.01 -0.11 1.14
CA LEU A 41 2.40 -0.73 -0.04
C LEU A 41 1.63 -2.00 0.34
N LEU A 42 2.21 -2.87 1.16
CA LEU A 42 1.56 -4.09 1.62
C LEU A 42 0.30 -3.82 2.43
N THR A 43 0.32 -2.75 3.23
CA THR A 43 -0.84 -2.32 4.00
C THR A 43 -1.96 -1.84 3.09
N ALA A 44 -1.63 -1.05 2.05
CA ALA A 44 -2.59 -0.63 1.04
C ALA A 44 -3.23 -1.84 0.32
N VAL A 45 -2.42 -2.80 -0.11
CA VAL A 45 -2.91 -4.02 -0.79
C VAL A 45 -3.85 -4.82 0.10
N LYS A 46 -3.53 -4.98 1.40
CA LYS A 46 -4.42 -5.66 2.35
C LYS A 46 -5.74 -4.91 2.55
N ALA A 47 -5.69 -3.59 2.61
CA ALA A 47 -6.89 -2.75 2.74
C ALA A 47 -7.79 -2.88 1.49
N ILE A 48 -7.20 -2.83 0.30
CA ILE A 48 -7.89 -3.05 -0.98
C ILE A 48 -8.52 -4.45 -1.01
N ALA A 49 -7.77 -5.49 -0.69
CA ALA A 49 -8.29 -6.86 -0.65
C ALA A 49 -9.48 -6.99 0.30
N SER A 50 -9.41 -6.36 1.49
CA SER A 50 -10.52 -6.35 2.44
C SER A 50 -11.75 -5.60 1.89
N ALA A 51 -11.53 -4.47 1.20
CA ALA A 51 -12.59 -3.71 0.57
C ALA A 51 -13.26 -4.51 -0.56
N THR A 52 -12.49 -5.16 -1.43
CA THR A 52 -12.99 -6.00 -2.52
C THR A 52 -13.82 -7.17 -2.00
N GLN A 53 -13.38 -7.83 -0.92
CA GLN A 53 -14.15 -8.92 -0.29
C GLN A 53 -15.48 -8.44 0.29
N LYS A 54 -15.57 -7.17 0.74
CA LYS A 54 -16.76 -6.58 1.33
C LYS A 54 -17.59 -5.75 0.35
N ALA A 55 -17.16 -5.64 -0.91
CA ALA A 55 -17.71 -4.70 -1.86
C ALA A 55 -19.22 -4.89 -2.12
N GLY A 56 -19.70 -6.14 -2.07
CA GLY A 56 -21.13 -6.45 -2.21
C GLY A 56 -21.98 -5.96 -1.05
N LEU A 57 -21.47 -6.06 0.17
CA LEU A 57 -22.16 -5.62 1.39
C LEU A 57 -22.11 -4.10 1.53
N ALA A 58 -21.00 -3.49 1.15
CA ALA A 58 -20.76 -2.05 1.24
C ALA A 58 -21.32 -1.27 0.04
N LYS A 59 -22.05 -1.92 -0.89
CA LYS A 59 -22.57 -1.31 -2.13
C LYS A 59 -21.49 -0.57 -2.94
N LEU A 60 -20.26 -1.12 -2.91
CA LEU A 60 -19.12 -0.63 -3.67
C LEU A 60 -19.13 -1.13 -5.12
N TYR A 61 -20.04 -2.05 -5.47
CA TYR A 61 -20.33 -2.38 -6.86
C TYR A 61 -21.22 -1.29 -7.49
N GLY A 62 -20.75 -0.70 -8.57
CA GLY A 62 -21.45 0.33 -9.33
C GLY A 62 -20.53 1.48 -9.76
N ILE A 63 -21.08 2.30 -10.65
CA ILE A 63 -20.42 3.49 -11.18
C ILE A 63 -20.27 4.50 -10.04
N ALA A 64 -19.12 5.15 -9.94
CA ALA A 64 -18.87 6.28 -9.04
C ALA A 64 -19.66 7.54 -9.43
N GLY A 65 -20.40 7.50 -10.55
CA GLY A 65 -21.12 8.64 -11.12
C GLY A 65 -20.22 9.63 -11.86
N SER A 66 -18.96 9.25 -12.14
CA SER A 66 -17.99 10.06 -12.87
C SER A 66 -17.43 9.28 -14.06
N THR A 67 -17.12 10.00 -15.13
CA THR A 67 -16.41 9.51 -16.31
C THR A 67 -14.97 10.01 -16.20
N ASN A 68 -13.98 9.12 -16.31
CA ASN A 68 -12.57 9.54 -16.25
C ASN A 68 -12.18 10.30 -17.52
N VAL A 69 -10.97 10.88 -17.53
CA VAL A 69 -10.45 11.66 -18.66
C VAL A 69 -10.19 10.82 -19.92
N GLN A 70 -10.25 9.49 -19.78
CA GLN A 70 -10.14 8.51 -20.86
C GLN A 70 -11.50 8.10 -21.43
N GLY A 71 -12.61 8.61 -20.87
CA GLY A 71 -13.97 8.34 -21.34
C GLY A 71 -14.61 7.06 -20.79
N GLU A 72 -13.99 6.41 -19.80
CA GLU A 72 -14.50 5.20 -19.16
C GLU A 72 -15.33 5.51 -17.90
N GLU A 73 -16.30 4.63 -17.61
CA GLU A 73 -17.07 4.68 -16.38
C GLU A 73 -16.20 4.27 -15.19
N VAL A 74 -15.93 5.22 -14.29
CA VAL A 74 -15.11 4.96 -13.09
C VAL A 74 -15.90 4.12 -12.11
N LYS A 75 -15.34 2.99 -11.67
CA LYS A 75 -15.95 2.17 -10.62
C LYS A 75 -15.57 2.72 -9.26
N LYS A 76 -16.49 2.63 -8.30
CA LYS A 76 -16.22 3.07 -6.91
C LYS A 76 -15.01 2.37 -6.28
N LEU A 77 -14.72 1.14 -6.69
CA LEU A 77 -13.58 0.37 -6.19
C LEU A 77 -12.24 0.94 -6.71
N ASP A 78 -12.22 1.49 -7.91
CA ASP A 78 -11.02 2.07 -8.52
C ASP A 78 -10.65 3.36 -7.76
N VAL A 79 -11.65 4.23 -7.51
CA VAL A 79 -11.50 5.43 -6.64
C VAL A 79 -10.97 5.06 -5.26
N LEU A 80 -11.60 4.08 -4.60
CA LEU A 80 -11.19 3.65 -3.26
C LEU A 80 -9.76 3.10 -3.25
N SER A 81 -9.40 2.30 -4.26
CA SER A 81 -8.07 1.69 -4.35
C SER A 81 -7.00 2.76 -4.58
N ASN A 82 -7.28 3.72 -5.45
CA ASN A 82 -6.40 4.87 -5.70
C ASN A 82 -6.18 5.70 -4.42
N GLU A 83 -7.25 6.04 -3.70
CA GLU A 83 -7.14 6.78 -2.43
C GLU A 83 -6.33 6.02 -1.39
N LEU A 84 -6.57 4.71 -1.22
CA LEU A 84 -5.83 3.87 -0.28
C LEU A 84 -4.33 3.83 -0.63
N MET A 85 -3.99 3.63 -1.90
CA MET A 85 -2.59 3.60 -2.36
C MET A 85 -1.91 4.95 -2.14
N ILE A 86 -2.52 6.05 -2.59
CA ILE A 86 -1.96 7.40 -2.45
C ILE A 86 -1.73 7.72 -0.97
N ASN A 87 -2.73 7.48 -0.11
CA ASN A 87 -2.63 7.82 1.31
C ASN A 87 -1.53 6.99 2.00
N MET A 88 -1.46 5.69 1.75
CA MET A 88 -0.45 4.83 2.34
C MET A 88 0.96 5.17 1.86
N LEU A 89 1.15 5.40 0.56
CA LEU A 89 2.46 5.74 -0.02
C LEU A 89 2.92 7.15 0.35
N LYS A 90 2.01 8.12 0.51
CA LYS A 90 2.36 9.44 1.08
C LYS A 90 2.78 9.34 2.53
N SER A 91 2.07 8.53 3.32
CA SER A 91 2.35 8.34 4.75
C SER A 91 3.60 7.53 5.05
N SER A 92 4.22 6.89 4.04
CA SER A 92 5.47 6.15 4.23
C SER A 92 6.67 7.08 4.45
N TYR A 93 6.56 8.35 4.06
CA TYR A 93 7.66 9.34 4.05
C TYR A 93 8.87 8.94 3.18
N THR A 94 8.69 7.94 2.31
CA THR A 94 9.75 7.38 1.44
C THR A 94 9.48 7.61 -0.04
N THR A 95 8.47 8.43 -0.35
CA THR A 95 8.11 8.82 -1.71
C THR A 95 8.18 10.34 -1.87
N CYS A 96 8.61 10.81 -3.03
CA CYS A 96 8.64 12.23 -3.38
C CYS A 96 7.54 12.61 -4.38
N MET A 97 7.16 11.68 -5.26
CA MET A 97 6.18 11.85 -6.31
C MET A 97 5.46 10.53 -6.56
N LEU A 98 4.18 10.59 -6.92
CA LEU A 98 3.37 9.43 -7.31
C LEU A 98 2.69 9.74 -8.65
N VAL A 99 2.54 8.70 -9.47
CA VAL A 99 1.77 8.71 -10.71
C VAL A 99 0.72 7.61 -10.59
N SER A 100 -0.52 7.91 -10.96
CA SER A 100 -1.64 6.97 -10.93
C SER A 100 -2.40 7.05 -12.25
N GLU A 101 -2.95 5.93 -12.69
CA GLU A 101 -3.87 5.89 -13.84
C GLU A 101 -5.11 6.76 -13.61
N GLU A 102 -5.55 6.85 -12.36
CA GLU A 102 -6.77 7.56 -11.95
C GLU A 102 -6.54 9.07 -11.72
N VAL A 103 -5.32 9.58 -11.89
CA VAL A 103 -4.98 10.99 -11.62
C VAL A 103 -4.08 11.53 -12.72
N ASP A 104 -4.63 12.45 -13.52
CA ASP A 104 -3.92 13.10 -14.63
C ASP A 104 -2.69 13.89 -14.21
N GLU A 105 -2.81 14.57 -13.07
CA GLU A 105 -1.75 15.42 -12.55
C GLU A 105 -0.76 14.63 -11.70
N LEU A 106 0.51 15.00 -11.81
CA LEU A 106 1.56 14.46 -10.95
C LEU A 106 1.26 14.75 -9.48
N ILE A 107 1.24 13.71 -8.66
CA ILE A 107 0.96 13.86 -7.23
C ILE A 107 2.26 14.17 -6.51
N GLN A 108 2.48 15.44 -6.20
CA GLN A 108 3.63 15.86 -5.40
C GLN A 108 3.43 15.48 -3.92
N VAL A 109 4.36 14.70 -3.38
CA VAL A 109 4.36 14.36 -1.96
C VAL A 109 5.12 15.44 -1.21
N ARG A 110 4.44 16.13 -0.29
CA ARG A 110 5.09 17.10 0.58
C ARG A 110 6.05 16.36 1.50
N LEU A 111 7.33 16.37 1.17
CA LEU A 111 8.38 16.03 2.11
C LEU A 111 8.30 17.04 3.25
N ARG A 112 7.95 16.60 4.46
CA ARG A 112 8.25 17.39 5.66
C ARG A 112 9.78 17.35 5.80
N VAL A 113 10.46 18.26 5.11
CA VAL A 113 11.82 18.63 5.45
C VAL A 113 11.72 19.24 6.84
N GLY A 114 12.06 18.45 7.86
CA GLY A 114 12.26 18.98 9.20
C GLY A 114 13.33 20.05 9.09
N PHE A 115 12.94 21.30 9.37
CA PHE A 115 13.87 22.35 9.71
C PHE A 115 14.79 21.83 10.82
N VAL A 116 16.05 21.52 10.48
CA VAL A 116 17.15 21.78 11.40
C VAL A 116 17.46 23.26 11.19
N GLN A 117 16.80 24.10 11.99
CA GLN A 117 17.21 25.47 12.18
C GLN A 117 18.27 25.44 13.29
N MET A 118 19.54 25.49 12.89
CA MET A 118 20.67 25.86 13.74
C MET A 118 21.53 26.87 12.99
#